data_AF-A0A9R1GAD5-F1
#
_entry.id   AF-A0A9R1GAD5-F1
#
_cell.length_a   1.000
_cell.length_b   1.000
_cell.length_c   1.000
_cell.angle_alpha   90.00
_cell.angle_beta   90.00
_cell.angle_gamma   90.00
#
_symmetry.space_group_name_H-M   'P 1'
#
loop_
_entity.id
_entity.type
_entity.pdbx_description
1 polymer ?
#
loop_
_entity_poly.entity_id
_entity_poly.type
_entity_poly.pdbx_seq_one_letter_code
_entity_poly.pdbx_strand_id
1 'polypeptide(L)'
;MPSPSPSRLPVLPISEHEDEIVAAVEANPVIVVIGETGSGKSTQLSQILHRRGYTRRGAIAVTQPRRVAAVSVSRRVAQELGVSIGEEVGYAIRFEDRTSEKTKIKYLTDGVLLRESLSNPELKQYSVIILDEAHERSLNTDILLGLMKRLIKHRASDLKVLITSATLDGLKVSNFFSGCPVLNIPGTIFPVEKFYSTDRPTNYIESSLRTAIDIHVKEAPGDVLIFMTGKDDIDKMVSKLEERIQNLEEGSCMDALVLPLHGSLPPEQQ
;
A
#
# COMPACT_ATOMS: atom_id res chain seq x y z
N MET A 1 19.47 -28.35 0.45
CA MET A 1 18.06 -28.21 0.02
C MET A 1 18.07 -27.47 -1.32
N PRO A 2 17.36 -27.94 -2.35
CA PRO A 2 17.25 -27.18 -3.59
C PRO A 2 16.55 -25.85 -3.29
N SER A 3 17.04 -24.76 -3.87
CA SER A 3 16.39 -23.46 -3.78
C SER A 3 14.95 -23.57 -4.27
N PRO A 4 13.97 -22.94 -3.59
CA PRO A 4 12.61 -22.94 -4.08
C PRO A 4 12.62 -22.35 -5.49
N SER A 5 12.14 -23.11 -6.47
CA SER A 5 11.82 -22.60 -7.80
C SER A 5 10.96 -21.35 -7.63
N PRO A 6 11.21 -20.25 -8.37
CA PRO A 6 10.41 -19.05 -8.24
C PRO A 6 8.95 -19.44 -8.55
N SER A 7 8.13 -19.47 -7.50
CA SER A 7 6.70 -19.65 -7.63
C SER A 7 6.22 -18.59 -8.60
N ARG A 8 5.48 -19.01 -9.65
CA ARG A 8 4.84 -18.05 -10.56
C ARG A 8 4.05 -17.08 -9.69
N LEU A 9 4.45 -15.82 -9.68
CA LEU A 9 3.73 -14.78 -8.96
C LEU A 9 2.26 -14.81 -9.43
N PRO A 10 1.29 -14.77 -8.50
CA PRO A 10 -0.12 -14.78 -8.89
C PRO A 10 -0.40 -13.58 -9.81
N VAL A 11 -1.15 -13.83 -10.89
CA VAL A 11 -1.57 -12.78 -11.81
C VAL A 11 -2.51 -11.85 -11.04
N LEU A 12 -2.11 -10.59 -10.87
CA LEU A 12 -2.90 -9.59 -10.15
C LEU A 12 -3.93 -8.98 -11.12
N PRO A 13 -5.13 -8.60 -10.65
CA PRO A 13 -6.18 -8.04 -11.52
C PRO A 13 -5.72 -6.88 -12.40
N ILE A 14 -4.85 -6.01 -11.86
CA ILE A 14 -4.32 -4.86 -12.61
C ILE A 14 -3.51 -5.24 -13.85
N SER A 15 -2.94 -6.44 -13.90
CA SER A 15 -2.17 -6.92 -15.06
C SER A 15 -3.03 -7.08 -16.31
N GLU A 16 -4.32 -7.41 -16.15
CA GLU A 16 -5.26 -7.55 -17.27
C GLU A 16 -5.65 -6.19 -17.89
N HIS A 17 -5.44 -5.11 -17.15
CA HIS A 17 -5.76 -3.74 -17.55
C HIS A 17 -4.51 -2.91 -17.90
N GLU A 18 -3.34 -3.55 -18.07
CA GLU A 18 -2.09 -2.83 -18.32
C GLU A 18 -2.19 -1.89 -19.53
N ASP A 19 -2.67 -2.39 -20.67
CA ASP A 19 -2.75 -1.61 -21.91
C ASP A 19 -3.77 -0.47 -21.80
N GLU A 20 -4.89 -0.67 -21.10
CA GLU A 20 -5.89 0.37 -20.83
C GLU A 20 -5.29 1.50 -19.97
N ILE A 21 -4.56 1.13 -18.91
CA ILE A 21 -3.89 2.09 -18.04
C ILE A 21 -2.85 2.89 -18.83
N VAL A 22 -2.01 2.22 -19.62
CA VAL A 22 -0.95 2.89 -20.39
C VAL A 22 -1.56 3.84 -21.42
N ALA A 23 -2.58 3.41 -22.15
CA ALA A 23 -3.28 4.27 -23.11
C ALA A 23 -3.87 5.52 -22.44
N ALA A 24 -4.47 5.37 -21.26
CA ALA A 24 -5.01 6.51 -20.50
C ALA A 24 -3.91 7.46 -20.03
N VAL A 25 -2.78 6.94 -19.52
CA VAL A 25 -1.63 7.74 -19.09
C VAL A 25 -0.97 8.45 -20.27
N GLU A 26 -0.90 7.83 -21.44
CA GLU A 26 -0.38 8.48 -22.65
C GLU A 26 -1.25 9.67 -23.06
N ALA A 27 -2.56 9.44 -23.17
CA ALA A 27 -3.52 10.43 -23.66
C ALA A 27 -3.79 11.58 -22.66
N ASN A 28 -3.58 11.37 -21.35
CA ASN A 28 -4.00 12.32 -20.32
C ASN A 28 -2.83 12.69 -19.39
N PRO A 29 -2.72 13.96 -18.95
CA PRO A 29 -1.72 14.36 -17.97
C PRO A 29 -2.06 13.87 -16.55
N VAL A 30 -3.35 13.65 -16.26
CA VAL A 30 -3.84 13.14 -14.99
C VAL A 30 -4.83 12.02 -15.25
N ILE A 31 -4.75 10.94 -14.49
CA ILE A 31 -5.78 9.89 -14.45
C ILE A 31 -6.08 9.48 -13.01
N VAL A 32 -7.29 8.98 -12.77
CA VAL A 32 -7.66 8.35 -11.50
C VAL A 32 -7.78 6.84 -11.73
N VAL A 33 -7.20 6.05 -10.84
CA VAL A 33 -7.29 4.59 -10.88
C VAL A 33 -7.93 4.10 -9.59
N ILE A 34 -9.16 3.62 -9.68
CA ILE A 34 -9.91 3.03 -8.58
C ILE A 34 -9.72 1.52 -8.65
N GLY A 35 -9.52 0.87 -7.52
CA GLY A 35 -9.57 -0.58 -7.42
C GLY A 35 -9.37 -1.03 -6.00
N GLU A 36 -9.85 -2.21 -5.64
CA GLU A 36 -9.84 -2.65 -4.25
C GLU A 36 -8.43 -2.98 -3.73
N THR A 37 -8.28 -3.13 -2.42
CA THR A 37 -7.06 -3.68 -1.82
C THR A 37 -6.77 -5.06 -2.41
N GLY A 38 -5.50 -5.36 -2.66
CA GLY A 38 -5.10 -6.61 -3.32
C GLY A 38 -5.17 -6.60 -4.86
N SER A 39 -5.73 -5.56 -5.50
CA SER A 39 -5.75 -5.48 -6.98
C SER A 39 -4.38 -5.24 -7.62
N GLY A 40 -3.38 -4.84 -6.83
CA GLY A 40 -2.00 -4.63 -7.29
C GLY A 40 -1.62 -3.18 -7.62
N LYS A 41 -2.45 -2.17 -7.33
CA LYS A 41 -2.19 -0.75 -7.64
C LYS A 41 -0.81 -0.27 -7.16
N SER A 42 -0.53 -0.42 -5.87
CA SER A 42 0.69 0.11 -5.22
C SER A 42 1.98 -0.57 -5.68
N THR A 43 1.90 -1.85 -6.07
CA THR A 43 3.06 -2.63 -6.52
C THR A 43 3.26 -2.56 -8.03
N GLN A 44 2.19 -2.65 -8.84
CA GLN A 44 2.33 -2.85 -10.29
C GLN A 44 2.33 -1.56 -11.11
N LEU A 45 1.62 -0.49 -10.73
CA LEU A 45 1.51 0.72 -11.56
C LEU A 45 2.88 1.35 -11.88
N SER A 46 3.73 1.47 -10.86
CA SER A 46 5.08 2.01 -11.02
C SER A 46 5.94 1.13 -11.94
N GLN A 47 5.82 -0.20 -11.81
CA GLN A 47 6.55 -1.16 -12.64
C GLN A 47 6.07 -1.15 -14.09
N ILE A 48 4.75 -1.08 -14.33
CA ILE A 48 4.15 -0.94 -15.66
C ILE A 48 4.73 0.30 -16.35
N LEU A 49 4.64 1.47 -15.70
CA LEU A 49 5.11 2.72 -16.27
C LEU A 49 6.63 2.73 -16.45
N HIS A 50 7.37 2.12 -15.54
CA HIS A 50 8.81 1.92 -15.68
C HIS A 50 9.15 1.10 -16.95
N ARG A 51 8.50 -0.05 -17.17
CA ARG A 51 8.68 -0.88 -18.38
C ARG A 51 8.32 -0.14 -19.66
N ARG A 52 7.29 0.72 -19.62
CA ARG A 52 6.89 1.57 -20.75
C ARG A 52 7.80 2.78 -20.98
N GLY A 53 8.87 2.91 -20.20
CA GLY A 53 9.93 3.89 -20.43
C GLY A 53 9.70 5.26 -19.80
N TYR A 54 8.71 5.41 -18.91
CA TYR A 54 8.49 6.67 -18.20
C TYR A 54 9.68 7.07 -17.32
N THR A 55 10.55 6.13 -16.95
CA THR A 55 11.77 6.40 -16.17
C THR A 55 12.96 6.91 -16.99
N ARG A 56 12.82 7.08 -18.31
CA ARG A 56 13.89 7.57 -19.19
C ARG A 56 14.17 9.07 -19.05
N ARG A 57 13.16 9.85 -18.64
CA ARG A 57 13.22 11.33 -18.55
C ARG A 57 13.20 11.86 -17.12
N GLY A 58 12.94 11.00 -16.14
CA GLY A 58 12.81 11.32 -14.72
C GLY A 58 12.47 10.04 -13.95
N ALA A 59 12.46 10.10 -12.62
CA ALA A 59 12.01 9.00 -11.78
C ALA A 59 10.47 8.96 -11.67
N ILE A 60 9.94 7.84 -11.21
CA ILE A 60 8.55 7.68 -10.77
C ILE A 60 8.52 7.84 -9.25
N ALA A 61 7.76 8.81 -8.75
CA ALA A 61 7.46 8.96 -7.33
C ALA A 61 6.14 8.27 -7.00
N VAL A 62 6.10 7.44 -5.96
CA VAL A 62 4.88 6.81 -5.45
C VAL A 62 4.71 7.19 -3.99
N THR A 63 3.72 8.02 -3.68
CA THR A 63 3.48 8.42 -2.30
C THR A 63 2.71 7.35 -1.54
N GLN A 64 2.97 7.23 -0.25
CA GLN A 64 2.22 6.39 0.67
C GLN A 64 1.92 7.19 1.94
N PRO A 65 0.68 7.17 2.46
CA PRO A 65 0.33 7.91 3.68
C PRO A 65 1.08 7.35 4.91
N ARG A 66 1.41 6.05 4.89
CA ARG A 66 2.04 5.33 6.01
C ARG A 66 3.49 4.98 5.71
N ARG A 67 4.36 5.17 6.69
CA ARG A 67 5.80 4.80 6.61
C ARG A 67 5.99 3.32 6.32
N VAL A 68 5.27 2.46 7.03
CA VAL A 68 5.34 0.99 6.88
C VAL A 68 4.97 0.57 5.46
N ALA A 69 3.95 1.20 4.87
CA ALA A 69 3.54 0.93 3.48
C ALA A 69 4.64 1.34 2.49
N ALA A 70 5.25 2.53 2.63
CA ALA A 70 6.35 2.96 1.75
C ALA A 70 7.54 1.98 1.77
N VAL A 71 7.92 1.50 2.96
CA VAL A 71 9.04 0.57 3.14
C VAL A 71 8.70 -0.83 2.63
N SER A 72 7.56 -1.39 3.02
CA SER A 72 7.16 -2.76 2.63
C SER A 72 6.88 -2.88 1.13
N VAL A 73 6.16 -1.93 0.54
CA VAL A 73 5.85 -1.92 -0.89
C VAL A 73 7.11 -1.76 -1.73
N SER A 74 8.02 -0.85 -1.36
CA SER A 74 9.28 -0.70 -2.10
C SER A 74 10.11 -1.98 -2.07
N ARG A 75 10.25 -2.63 -0.90
CA ARG A 75 10.94 -3.93 -0.77
C ARG A 75 10.32 -5.00 -1.64
N ARG A 76 8.99 -5.09 -1.63
CA ARG A 76 8.26 -6.03 -2.48
C ARG A 76 8.54 -5.78 -3.96
N VAL A 77 8.52 -4.53 -4.40
CA VAL A 77 8.77 -4.16 -5.81
C VAL A 77 10.23 -4.38 -6.19
N ALA A 78 11.18 -4.12 -5.29
CA ALA A 78 12.59 -4.45 -5.50
C ALA A 78 12.79 -5.96 -5.68
N GLN A 79 12.12 -6.78 -4.85
CA GLN A 79 12.13 -8.24 -4.97
C GLN A 79 11.53 -8.71 -6.30
N GLU A 80 10.39 -8.14 -6.73
CA GLU A 80 9.74 -8.49 -7.99
C GLU A 80 10.59 -8.14 -9.21
N LEU A 81 11.35 -7.04 -9.16
CA LEU A 81 12.30 -6.63 -10.20
C LEU A 81 13.67 -7.30 -10.09
N GLY A 82 13.94 -8.06 -9.02
CA GLY A 82 15.24 -8.70 -8.80
C GLY A 82 16.38 -7.70 -8.51
N VAL A 83 16.08 -6.55 -7.92
CA VAL A 83 17.06 -5.49 -7.62
C VAL A 83 17.21 -5.29 -6.11
N SER A 84 18.36 -4.75 -5.71
CA SER A 84 18.58 -4.37 -4.30
C SER A 84 17.89 -3.04 -3.98
N ILE A 85 17.31 -2.93 -2.78
CA ILE A 85 16.78 -1.65 -2.29
C ILE A 85 17.88 -0.60 -2.23
N GLY A 86 17.57 0.60 -2.72
CA GLY A 86 18.50 1.72 -2.84
C GLY A 86 19.18 1.80 -4.21
N GLU A 87 19.03 0.79 -5.06
CA GLU A 87 19.45 0.87 -6.46
C GLU A 87 18.29 1.40 -7.33
N GLU A 88 17.73 0.59 -8.22
CA GLU A 88 16.66 1.00 -9.15
C GLU A 88 15.33 1.29 -8.44
N VAL A 89 15.06 0.58 -7.35
CA VAL A 89 13.92 0.82 -6.45
C VAL A 89 14.45 1.29 -5.10
N GLY A 90 13.87 2.36 -4.56
CA GLY A 90 14.25 2.90 -3.26
C GLY A 90 13.06 3.51 -2.53
N TYR A 91 13.30 3.92 -1.29
CA TYR A 91 12.30 4.65 -0.52
C TYR A 91 12.88 5.84 0.26
N ALA A 92 12.02 6.83 0.55
CA ALA A 92 12.35 7.92 1.45
C ALA A 92 11.20 8.22 2.41
N ILE A 93 11.47 8.10 3.70
CA ILE A 93 10.56 8.44 4.78
C ILE A 93 11.22 9.46 5.71
N ARG A 94 10.47 9.98 6.68
CA ARG A 94 11.05 10.92 7.65
C ARG A 94 12.21 10.24 8.41
N PHE A 95 13.38 10.88 8.36
CA PHE A 95 14.64 10.45 8.99
C PHE A 95 15.34 9.25 8.36
N GLU A 96 14.85 8.75 7.22
CA GLU A 96 15.47 7.61 6.54
C GLU A 96 15.28 7.72 5.03
N ASP A 97 16.39 7.76 4.30
CA ASP A 97 16.42 7.75 2.84
C ASP A 97 17.28 6.56 2.37
N ARG A 98 16.68 5.70 1.57
CA ARG A 98 17.28 4.53 0.92
C ARG A 98 17.10 4.69 -0.59
N THR A 99 17.65 5.76 -1.13
CA THR A 99 17.73 6.03 -2.57
C THR A 99 19.15 6.35 -3.00
N SER A 100 19.41 6.26 -4.30
CA SER A 100 20.67 6.66 -4.94
C SER A 100 20.39 7.33 -6.28
N GLU A 101 21.44 7.77 -6.97
CA GLU A 101 21.34 8.30 -8.34
C GLU A 101 20.79 7.27 -9.34
N LYS A 102 20.89 5.96 -9.01
CA LYS A 102 20.33 4.88 -9.83
C LYS A 102 18.81 4.75 -9.66
N THR A 103 18.22 5.30 -8.61
CA THR A 103 16.81 5.09 -8.28
C THR A 103 15.88 5.66 -9.35
N LYS A 104 15.07 4.77 -9.93
CA LYS A 104 14.08 5.06 -10.97
C LYS A 104 12.66 5.01 -10.43
N ILE A 105 12.40 4.16 -9.44
CA ILE A 105 11.12 4.09 -8.74
C ILE A 105 11.36 4.42 -7.27
N LYS A 106 10.82 5.55 -6.81
CA LYS A 106 10.97 6.03 -5.45
C LYS A 106 9.63 5.98 -4.73
N TYR A 107 9.54 5.14 -3.71
CA TYR A 107 8.42 5.15 -2.76
C TYR A 107 8.70 6.14 -1.65
N LEU A 108 7.77 7.01 -1.31
CA LEU A 108 8.01 8.00 -0.27
C LEU A 108 6.75 8.34 0.49
N THR A 109 6.89 8.89 1.70
CA THR A 109 5.69 9.39 2.39
C THR A 109 5.24 10.72 1.80
N ASP A 110 3.94 11.00 1.88
CA ASP A 110 3.34 12.25 1.41
C ASP A 110 4.09 13.48 1.93
N GLY A 111 4.45 13.47 3.23
CA GLY A 111 5.20 14.55 3.86
C GLY A 111 6.63 14.72 3.34
N VAL A 112 7.25 13.66 2.83
CA VAL A 112 8.58 13.75 2.18
C VAL A 112 8.44 14.38 0.80
N LEU A 113 7.47 13.95 -0.03
CA LEU A 113 7.24 14.58 -1.34
C LEU A 113 6.86 16.06 -1.18
N LEU A 114 6.00 16.38 -0.21
CA LEU A 114 5.64 17.75 0.10
C LEU A 114 6.87 18.59 0.45
N ARG A 115 7.78 18.07 1.28
CA ARG A 115 9.04 18.75 1.61
C ARG A 115 9.93 18.93 0.39
N GLU A 116 10.07 17.91 -0.47
CA GLU A 116 10.81 18.04 -1.73
C GLU A 116 10.25 19.15 -2.61
N SER A 117 8.92 19.30 -2.66
CA SER A 117 8.25 20.36 -3.44
C SER A 117 8.54 21.77 -2.93
N LEU A 118 8.95 21.94 -1.67
CA LEU A 118 9.37 23.24 -1.15
C LEU A 118 10.74 23.66 -1.69
N SER A 119 11.65 22.70 -1.86
CA SER A 119 12.99 22.94 -2.40
C SER A 119 13.04 22.91 -3.92
N ASN A 120 12.22 22.06 -4.55
CA ASN A 120 12.05 21.97 -6.00
C ASN A 120 10.57 22.09 -6.38
N PRO A 121 10.04 23.32 -6.52
CA PRO A 121 8.62 23.56 -6.79
C PRO A 121 8.11 22.94 -8.09
N GLU A 122 8.99 22.68 -9.05
CA GLU A 122 8.63 22.06 -10.33
C GLU A 122 8.72 20.53 -10.30
N LEU A 123 9.37 19.95 -9.27
CA LEU A 123 9.59 18.50 -9.14
C LEU A 123 10.19 17.87 -10.42
N LYS A 124 11.13 18.58 -11.06
CA LYS A 124 11.75 18.22 -12.36
C LYS A 124 12.41 16.84 -12.39
N GLN A 125 12.79 16.30 -11.24
CA GLN A 125 13.34 14.96 -11.13
C GLN A 125 12.32 13.85 -11.43
N TYR A 126 11.02 14.14 -11.37
CA TYR A 126 9.96 13.17 -11.62
C TYR A 126 9.28 13.41 -12.97
N SER A 127 9.08 12.30 -13.71
CA SER A 127 8.25 12.23 -14.92
C SER A 127 6.85 11.70 -14.61
N VAL A 128 6.71 10.97 -13.51
CA VAL A 128 5.43 10.47 -13.01
C VAL A 128 5.35 10.65 -11.50
N ILE A 129 4.22 11.11 -11.01
CA ILE A 129 3.87 11.13 -9.59
C ILE A 129 2.58 10.33 -9.40
N ILE A 130 2.64 9.28 -8.58
CA ILE A 130 1.50 8.47 -8.17
C ILE A 130 1.17 8.88 -6.74
N LEU A 131 -0.01 9.46 -6.53
CA LEU A 131 -0.57 9.74 -5.20
C LEU A 131 -1.42 8.54 -4.78
N ASP A 132 -0.81 7.64 -3.99
CA ASP A 132 -1.45 6.39 -3.58
C ASP A 132 -2.27 6.51 -2.32
N GLU A 133 -3.24 5.60 -2.16
CA GLU A 133 -4.14 5.53 -1.02
C GLU A 133 -4.85 6.87 -0.74
N ALA A 134 -5.22 7.61 -1.80
CA ALA A 134 -5.78 8.95 -1.69
C ALA A 134 -7.12 9.01 -0.91
N HIS A 135 -7.73 7.86 -0.65
CA HIS A 135 -8.91 7.71 0.19
C HIS A 135 -8.63 7.86 1.69
N GLU A 136 -7.38 7.72 2.15
CA GLU A 136 -7.01 7.99 3.55
C GLU A 136 -7.14 9.49 3.90
N ARG A 137 -7.29 10.37 2.89
CA ARG A 137 -7.66 11.80 3.04
C ARG A 137 -6.81 12.52 4.09
N SER A 138 -5.49 12.31 4.04
CA SER A 138 -4.56 13.00 4.92
C SER A 138 -4.39 14.46 4.47
N LEU A 139 -4.10 15.37 5.41
CA LEU A 139 -3.81 16.77 5.10
C LEU A 139 -2.67 16.91 4.07
N ASN A 140 -1.64 16.08 4.17
CA ASN A 140 -0.51 16.12 3.23
C ASN A 140 -0.96 15.71 1.82
N THR A 141 -1.79 14.66 1.71
CA THR A 141 -2.35 14.20 0.43
C THR A 141 -3.18 15.31 -0.22
N ASP A 142 -4.04 15.98 0.55
CA ASP A 142 -4.89 17.07 0.03
C ASP A 142 -4.06 18.26 -0.46
N ILE A 143 -3.01 18.63 0.27
CA ILE A 143 -2.07 19.67 -0.18
C ILE A 143 -1.37 19.22 -1.46
N LEU A 144 -0.91 17.96 -1.54
CA LEU A 144 -0.28 17.41 -2.73
C LEU A 144 -1.22 17.41 -3.94
N LEU A 145 -2.50 17.08 -3.78
CA LEU A 145 -3.49 17.17 -4.86
C LEU A 145 -3.60 18.61 -5.40
N GLY A 146 -3.65 19.61 -4.51
CA GLY A 146 -3.62 21.03 -4.88
C GLY A 146 -2.34 21.43 -5.63
N LEU A 147 -1.18 20.97 -5.15
CA LEU A 147 0.11 21.21 -5.79
C LEU A 147 0.20 20.55 -7.17
N MET A 148 -0.23 19.30 -7.31
CA MET A 148 -0.26 18.57 -8.57
C MET A 148 -1.15 19.26 -9.60
N LYS A 149 -2.35 19.72 -9.19
CA LYS A 149 -3.25 20.49 -10.06
C LYS A 149 -2.60 21.76 -10.58
N ARG A 150 -1.78 22.43 -9.77
CA ARG A 150 -1.00 23.60 -10.21
C ARG A 150 0.16 23.22 -11.13
N LEU A 151 0.92 22.19 -10.78
CA LEU A 151 2.07 21.69 -11.54
C LEU A 151 1.67 21.27 -12.96
N ILE A 152 0.56 20.54 -13.11
CA ILE A 152 0.08 20.07 -14.40
C ILE A 152 -0.22 21.22 -15.37
N LYS A 153 -0.63 22.41 -14.91
CA LYS A 153 -0.84 23.57 -15.78
C LYS A 153 0.42 23.98 -16.56
N HIS A 154 1.60 23.68 -16.03
CA HIS A 154 2.89 24.07 -16.61
C HIS A 154 3.69 22.87 -17.13
N ARG A 155 3.42 21.66 -16.63
CA ARG A 155 4.18 20.42 -16.95
C ARG A 155 3.33 19.33 -17.59
N ALA A 156 2.13 19.63 -18.13
CA ALA A 156 1.28 18.62 -18.76
C ALA A 156 1.96 17.87 -19.93
N SER A 157 2.99 18.47 -20.55
CA SER A 157 3.76 17.85 -21.64
C SER A 157 4.76 16.78 -21.19
N ASP A 158 5.21 16.83 -19.93
CA ASP A 158 6.35 16.04 -19.45
C ASP A 158 6.14 15.39 -18.07
N LEU A 159 5.05 15.73 -17.36
CA LEU A 159 4.66 15.13 -16.09
C LEU A 159 3.31 14.41 -16.23
N LYS A 160 3.26 13.17 -15.74
CA LYS A 160 2.02 12.41 -15.55
C LYS A 160 1.69 12.29 -14.08
N VAL A 161 0.42 12.43 -13.72
CA VAL A 161 -0.07 12.25 -12.35
C VAL A 161 -1.13 11.16 -12.31
N LEU A 162 -0.89 10.13 -11.49
CA LEU A 162 -1.87 9.08 -11.22
C LEU A 162 -2.38 9.26 -9.80
N ILE A 163 -3.68 9.12 -9.60
CA ILE A 163 -4.28 9.18 -8.27
C ILE A 163 -4.99 7.86 -8.03
N THR A 164 -4.53 7.10 -7.06
CA THR A 164 -5.05 5.77 -6.77
C THR A 164 -5.88 5.76 -5.49
N SER A 165 -7.01 5.05 -5.54
CA SER A 165 -7.98 4.98 -4.44
C SER A 165 -8.60 3.59 -4.35
N ALA A 166 -8.90 3.12 -3.14
CA ALA A 166 -9.67 1.90 -2.93
C ALA A 166 -11.18 2.14 -2.97
N THR A 167 -11.63 3.40 -2.93
CA THR A 167 -13.05 3.75 -2.79
C THR A 167 -13.56 4.53 -4.01
N LEU A 168 -14.89 4.46 -4.20
CA LEU A 168 -15.65 5.06 -5.29
C LEU A 168 -15.61 6.61 -5.36
N ASP A 169 -14.93 7.29 -4.44
CA ASP A 169 -14.87 8.77 -4.43
C ASP A 169 -13.98 9.36 -5.54
N GLY A 170 -13.50 8.54 -6.48
CA GLY A 170 -12.67 9.00 -7.60
C GLY A 170 -13.37 9.98 -8.54
N LEU A 171 -14.71 10.04 -8.56
CA LEU A 171 -15.44 11.07 -9.31
C LEU A 171 -15.19 12.49 -8.77
N LYS A 172 -15.07 12.67 -7.45
CA LYS A 172 -14.74 14.00 -6.89
C LYS A 172 -13.33 14.41 -7.26
N VAL A 173 -12.40 13.46 -7.27
CA VAL A 173 -11.02 13.68 -7.70
C VAL A 173 -10.99 14.04 -9.20
N SER A 174 -11.70 13.29 -10.04
CA SER A 174 -11.84 13.59 -11.46
C SER A 174 -12.36 15.00 -11.71
N ASN A 175 -13.46 15.39 -11.04
CA ASN A 175 -14.01 16.75 -11.11
C ASN A 175 -13.00 17.81 -10.65
N PHE A 176 -12.23 17.51 -9.60
CA PHE A 176 -11.17 18.39 -9.14
C PHE A 176 -10.06 18.55 -10.21
N PHE A 177 -9.77 17.54 -11.01
CA PHE A 177 -8.82 17.58 -12.13
C PHE A 177 -9.48 17.80 -13.49
N SER A 178 -10.55 18.60 -13.55
CA SER A 178 -11.23 19.02 -14.78
C SER A 178 -11.81 17.87 -15.62
N GLY A 179 -12.34 16.84 -14.95
CA GLY A 179 -12.97 15.70 -15.60
C GLY A 179 -11.98 14.70 -16.17
N CYS A 180 -10.83 14.51 -15.53
CA CYS A 180 -9.84 13.52 -15.97
C CYS A 180 -10.41 12.09 -15.92
N PRO A 181 -9.93 11.15 -16.76
CA PRO A 181 -10.52 9.82 -16.83
C PRO A 181 -10.35 9.03 -15.53
N VAL A 182 -11.36 8.22 -15.22
CA VAL A 182 -11.39 7.32 -14.08
C VAL A 182 -11.40 5.89 -14.60
N LEU A 183 -10.37 5.13 -14.27
CA LEU A 183 -10.27 3.70 -14.57
C LEU A 183 -10.68 2.90 -13.34
N ASN A 184 -11.48 1.85 -13.53
CA ASN A 184 -11.91 0.94 -12.47
C ASN A 184 -11.27 -0.42 -12.70
N ILE A 185 -10.39 -0.81 -11.78
CA ILE A 185 -9.76 -2.13 -11.76
C ILE A 185 -10.59 -3.02 -10.82
N PRO A 186 -11.26 -4.06 -11.35
CA PRO A 186 -12.05 -4.95 -10.52
C PRO A 186 -11.14 -5.65 -9.49
N GLY A 187 -11.64 -5.77 -8.26
CA GLY A 187 -11.04 -6.61 -7.24
C GLY A 187 -11.56 -8.03 -7.33
N THR A 188 -10.80 -8.98 -6.80
CA THR A 188 -11.29 -10.34 -6.52
C THR A 188 -11.85 -10.36 -5.10
N ILE A 189 -13.14 -10.08 -4.97
CA ILE A 189 -13.82 -10.16 -3.67
C ILE A 189 -14.29 -11.59 -3.45
N PHE A 190 -13.91 -12.17 -2.33
CA PHE A 190 -14.52 -13.39 -1.83
C PHE A 190 -15.60 -13.02 -0.81
N PRO A 191 -16.76 -13.71 -0.80
CA PRO A 191 -17.81 -13.45 0.18
C PRO A 191 -17.26 -13.69 1.59
N VAL A 192 -17.47 -12.72 2.49
CA VAL A 192 -17.09 -12.80 3.91
C VAL A 192 -18.35 -12.80 4.76
N GLU A 193 -18.51 -13.85 5.57
CA GLU A 193 -19.57 -13.94 6.55
C GLU A 193 -19.31 -12.97 7.73
N LYS A 194 -20.37 -12.30 8.20
CA LYS A 194 -20.27 -11.29 9.25
C LYS A 194 -21.05 -11.74 10.48
N PHE A 195 -20.35 -11.85 11.59
CA PHE A 195 -20.94 -12.18 12.89
C PHE A 195 -20.92 -10.95 13.79
N TYR A 196 -22.04 -10.70 14.48
CA TYR A 196 -22.19 -9.58 15.39
C TYR A 196 -22.42 -10.11 16.81
N SER A 197 -21.78 -9.50 17.80
CA SER A 197 -22.08 -9.77 19.20
C SER A 197 -23.52 -9.34 19.51
N THR A 198 -24.25 -10.16 20.26
CA THR A 198 -25.59 -9.81 20.77
C THR A 198 -25.53 -8.65 21.75
N ASP A 199 -24.47 -8.60 22.54
CA ASP A 199 -24.28 -7.63 23.60
C ASP A 199 -23.07 -6.75 23.34
N ARG A 200 -23.08 -5.52 23.86
CA ARG A 200 -21.94 -4.61 23.78
C ARG A 200 -20.81 -5.11 24.69
N PRO A 201 -19.60 -5.39 24.16
CA PRO A 201 -18.47 -5.77 24.98
C PRO A 201 -18.12 -4.71 26.03
N THR A 202 -17.96 -5.10 27.29
CA THR A 202 -17.44 -4.22 28.36
C THR A 202 -15.93 -4.04 28.25
N ASN A 203 -15.23 -5.08 27.79
CA ASN A 203 -13.80 -5.06 27.49
C ASN A 203 -13.57 -5.69 26.12
N TYR A 204 -13.17 -4.88 25.14
CA TYR A 204 -12.95 -5.34 23.77
C TYR A 204 -11.70 -6.23 23.65
N ILE A 205 -10.68 -6.06 24.50
CA ILE A 205 -9.49 -6.91 24.51
C ILE A 205 -9.90 -8.32 24.92
N GLU A 206 -10.55 -8.50 26.07
CA GLU A 206 -10.99 -9.83 26.51
C GLU A 206 -11.97 -10.49 25.54
N SER A 207 -12.87 -9.70 24.96
CA SER A 207 -13.84 -10.23 24.00
C SER A 207 -13.18 -10.66 22.69
N SER A 208 -12.17 -9.92 22.22
CA SER A 208 -11.39 -10.26 21.03
C SER A 208 -10.50 -11.48 21.28
N LEU A 209 -9.88 -11.57 22.45
CA LEU A 209 -9.09 -12.73 22.87
C LEU A 209 -9.93 -14.00 22.84
N ARG A 210 -11.11 -13.97 23.49
CA ARG A 210 -12.03 -15.11 23.50
C ARG A 210 -12.43 -15.52 22.08
N THR A 211 -12.80 -14.54 21.25
CA THR A 211 -13.21 -14.79 19.87
C THR A 211 -12.08 -15.39 19.04
N ALA A 212 -10.84 -14.90 19.19
CA ALA A 212 -9.68 -15.43 18.48
C ALA A 212 -9.36 -16.88 18.88
N ILE A 213 -9.46 -17.22 20.17
CA ILE A 213 -9.28 -18.59 20.66
C ILE A 213 -10.42 -19.50 20.17
N ASP A 214 -11.67 -19.03 20.20
CA ASP A 214 -12.81 -19.78 19.68
C ASP A 214 -12.62 -20.10 18.18
N ILE A 215 -12.19 -19.13 17.37
CA ILE A 215 -11.86 -19.34 15.96
C ILE A 215 -10.75 -20.37 15.82
N HIS A 216 -9.64 -20.19 16.55
CA HIS A 216 -8.48 -21.06 16.46
C HIS A 216 -8.78 -22.55 16.77
N VAL A 217 -9.68 -22.79 17.73
CA VAL A 217 -10.03 -24.14 18.17
C VAL A 217 -11.13 -24.78 17.30
N LYS A 218 -12.09 -23.99 16.81
CA LYS A 218 -13.33 -24.53 16.20
C LYS A 218 -13.39 -24.41 14.69
N GLU A 219 -12.71 -23.42 14.11
CA GLU A 219 -12.78 -23.17 12.68
C GLU A 219 -11.69 -23.94 11.92
N ALA A 220 -11.88 -24.06 10.61
CA ALA A 220 -10.91 -24.69 9.73
C ALA A 220 -9.58 -23.89 9.66
N PRO A 221 -8.47 -24.50 9.20
CA PRO A 221 -7.18 -23.83 9.11
C PRO A 221 -7.22 -22.51 8.32
N GLY A 222 -6.66 -21.45 8.91
CA GLY A 222 -6.53 -20.13 8.32
C GLY A 222 -5.89 -19.12 9.28
N ASP A 223 -5.37 -18.02 8.72
CA ASP A 223 -4.78 -16.94 9.51
C ASP A 223 -5.86 -16.05 10.14
N VAL A 224 -5.59 -15.53 11.35
CA VAL A 224 -6.49 -14.62 12.07
C VAL A 224 -5.88 -13.23 12.18
N LEU A 225 -6.53 -12.24 11.57
CA LEU A 225 -6.15 -10.82 11.70
C LEU A 225 -6.99 -10.14 12.77
N ILE A 226 -6.34 -9.67 13.84
CA ILE A 226 -6.99 -9.01 14.97
C ILE A 226 -6.64 -7.52 14.97
N PHE A 227 -7.67 -6.65 14.91
CA PHE A 227 -7.48 -5.19 14.96
C PHE A 227 -7.53 -4.67 16.40
N MET A 228 -6.44 -4.05 16.85
CA MET A 228 -6.30 -3.39 18.15
C MET A 228 -6.01 -1.90 18.01
N THR A 229 -6.32 -1.11 19.04
CA THR A 229 -6.31 0.36 18.99
C THR A 229 -4.93 1.01 19.11
N GLY A 230 -3.92 0.28 19.59
CA GLY A 230 -2.58 0.82 19.75
C GLY A 230 -1.58 -0.22 20.22
N LYS A 231 -0.30 0.18 20.27
CA LYS A 231 0.81 -0.69 20.64
C LYS A 231 0.57 -1.40 21.99
N ASP A 232 0.19 -0.64 23.02
CA ASP A 232 0.01 -1.21 24.36
C ASP A 232 -1.09 -2.29 24.40
N ASP A 233 -2.13 -2.16 23.57
CA ASP A 233 -3.19 -3.15 23.49
C ASP A 233 -2.79 -4.36 22.63
N ILE A 234 -1.99 -4.13 21.59
CA ILE A 234 -1.38 -5.19 20.78
C ILE A 234 -0.45 -6.04 21.65
N ASP A 235 0.46 -5.42 22.40
CA ASP A 235 1.42 -6.13 23.25
C ASP A 235 0.70 -6.95 24.34
N LYS A 236 -0.36 -6.38 24.94
CA LYS A 236 -1.22 -7.11 25.89
C LYS A 236 -1.95 -8.28 25.23
N MET A 237 -2.48 -8.07 24.03
CA MET A 237 -3.19 -9.11 23.29
C MET A 237 -2.27 -10.28 22.93
N VAL A 238 -1.08 -9.99 22.41
CA VAL A 238 -0.06 -11.00 22.09
C VAL A 238 0.27 -11.83 23.33
N SER A 239 0.63 -11.18 24.44
CA SER A 239 0.96 -11.87 25.70
C SER A 239 -0.18 -12.78 26.17
N LYS A 240 -1.43 -12.30 26.10
CA LYS A 240 -2.62 -13.07 26.49
C LYS A 240 -2.92 -14.24 25.55
N LEU A 241 -2.71 -14.07 24.24
CA LEU A 241 -2.90 -15.13 23.26
C LEU A 241 -1.87 -16.24 23.46
N GLU A 242 -0.60 -15.89 23.60
CA GLU A 242 0.48 -16.85 23.84
C GLU A 242 0.23 -17.66 25.12
N GLU A 243 -0.11 -16.98 26.23
CA GLU A 243 -0.47 -17.65 27.48
C GLU A 243 -1.67 -18.58 27.31
N ARG A 244 -2.71 -18.14 26.59
CA ARG A 244 -3.94 -18.93 26.46
C ARG A 244 -3.75 -20.15 25.57
N ILE A 245 -2.96 -20.02 24.50
CA ILE A 245 -2.64 -21.09 23.55
C ILE A 245 -1.74 -22.14 24.21
N GLN A 246 -0.73 -21.73 24.98
CA GLN A 246 0.12 -22.65 25.75
C GLN A 246 -0.64 -23.48 26.79
N ASN A 247 -1.77 -22.98 27.26
CA ASN A 247 -2.63 -23.65 28.23
C ASN A 247 -3.72 -24.53 27.59
N LEU A 248 -3.79 -24.63 26.25
CA LEU A 248 -4.69 -25.55 25.58
C LEU A 248 -4.17 -26.99 25.69
N GLU A 249 -5.07 -27.97 25.65
CA GLU A 249 -4.70 -29.38 25.71
C GLU A 249 -3.88 -29.76 24.46
N GLU A 250 -2.78 -30.46 24.66
CA GLU A 250 -1.89 -30.86 23.57
C GLU A 250 -2.64 -31.75 22.55
N GLY A 251 -2.60 -31.36 21.27
CA GLY A 251 -3.34 -32.03 20.19
C GLY A 251 -4.81 -31.64 20.06
N SER A 252 -5.32 -30.70 20.86
CA SER A 252 -6.71 -30.20 20.75
C SER A 252 -6.93 -29.26 19.56
N CYS A 253 -5.89 -28.57 19.09
CA CYS A 253 -5.92 -27.68 17.94
C CYS A 253 -4.55 -27.66 17.24
N MET A 254 -4.47 -26.93 16.12
CA MET A 254 -3.21 -26.71 15.40
C MET A 254 -2.29 -25.75 16.17
N ASP A 255 -0.98 -25.80 15.92
CA ASP A 255 -0.07 -24.79 16.46
C ASP A 255 -0.38 -23.40 15.90
N ALA A 256 -0.20 -22.37 16.73
CA ALA A 256 -0.38 -20.99 16.34
C ALA A 256 0.91 -20.18 16.51
N LEU A 257 1.16 -19.31 15.53
CA LEU A 257 2.20 -18.28 15.61
C LEU A 257 1.53 -16.92 15.84
N VAL A 258 1.84 -16.27 16.97
CA VAL A 258 1.29 -14.95 17.31
C VAL A 258 2.29 -13.88 16.93
N LEU A 259 1.88 -12.93 16.08
CA LEU A 259 2.75 -11.86 15.57
C LEU A 259 2.13 -10.48 15.82
N PRO A 260 2.85 -9.52 16.45
CA PRO A 260 2.39 -8.14 16.56
C PRO A 260 2.60 -7.38 15.24
N LEU A 261 1.74 -6.40 14.97
CA LEU A 261 1.94 -5.43 13.89
C LEU A 261 1.58 -4.00 14.34
N HIS A 262 2.58 -3.14 14.54
CA HIS A 262 2.39 -1.73 14.84
C HIS A 262 3.49 -0.84 14.23
N GLY A 263 3.20 0.45 14.06
CA GLY A 263 4.06 1.39 13.32
C GLY A 263 5.43 1.71 13.95
N SER A 264 5.73 1.19 15.14
CA SER A 264 7.04 1.35 15.79
C SER A 264 7.92 0.09 15.72
N LEU A 265 7.43 -0.99 15.09
CA LEU A 265 8.26 -2.18 14.87
C LEU A 265 9.43 -1.85 13.92
N PRO A 266 10.62 -2.43 14.16
CA PRO A 266 11.69 -2.44 13.18
C PRO A 266 11.23 -3.07 11.86
N PRO A 267 11.75 -2.62 10.70
CA PRO A 267 11.34 -3.17 9.41
C PRO A 267 11.62 -4.66 9.19
N GLU A 268 12.45 -5.31 10.02
CA GLU A 268 12.71 -6.76 9.95
C GLU A 268 11.64 -7.57 10.71
N GLN A 269 10.90 -6.91 11.59
CA GLN A 269 9.81 -7.48 12.39
C GLN A 269 8.42 -7.11 11.84
N GLN A 270 8.37 -6.37 10.73
CA GLN A 270 7.16 -6.02 9.97
C GLN A 270 7.09 -6.87 8.70
#